data_AF-A0A9W4DLD0-F1
#
_entry.id   AF-A0A9W4DLD0-F1
#
_cell.length_a   1.000
_cell.length_b   1.000
_cell.length_c   1.000
_cell.angle_alpha   90.00
_cell.angle_beta   90.00
_cell.angle_gamma   90.00
#
_symmetry.space_group_name_H-M   'P 1'
#
loop_
_entity.id
_entity.type
_entity.pdbx_description
1 polymer ?
#
loop_
_entity_poly.entity_id
_entity_poly.type
_entity_poly.pdbx_seq_one_letter_code
_entity_poly.pdbx_strand_id
1 'polypeptide(L)'
;MQSQQPHSPDVPATPPAVPPPPRSRTATVVVSLVAGLVLGAAGVGAGWALSGGDGDSAGGPTPAGDARAACQALDGFDESKYAAKGPEGEIALNRYAAAGAFSASAAAGDASYEPLAQAVRRSQDRHNRVFDFDAKVKQDLDEARRICGTL
;
A
#
# COMPACT_ATOMS: atom_id res chain seq x y z
N MET A 1 -49.24 -0.57 96.58
CA MET A 1 -48.41 0.65 96.65
C MET A 1 -46.97 0.25 96.84
N GLN A 2 -46.10 0.43 95.84
CA GLN A 2 -44.68 0.79 95.99
C GLN A 2 -44.09 1.03 94.58
N SER A 3 -43.18 1.98 94.51
CA SER A 3 -42.70 2.72 93.33
C SER A 3 -41.34 2.20 92.80
N GLN A 4 -40.91 2.74 91.64
CA GLN A 4 -39.59 2.66 90.96
C GLN A 4 -39.41 1.44 90.03
N GLN A 5 -38.89 1.51 88.81
CA GLN A 5 -38.22 2.54 87.98
C GLN A 5 -38.25 2.05 86.51
N PRO A 6 -38.50 2.87 85.46
CA PRO A 6 -38.14 2.48 84.11
C PRO A 6 -36.66 2.83 83.86
N HIS A 7 -35.83 1.79 83.81
CA HIS A 7 -34.54 1.84 83.13
C HIS A 7 -34.82 2.03 81.63
N SER A 8 -34.46 3.17 81.06
CA SER A 8 -34.41 3.31 79.61
C SER A 8 -33.06 2.80 79.11
N PRO A 9 -33.05 1.82 78.19
CA PRO A 9 -31.85 1.13 77.73
C PRO A 9 -30.98 2.02 76.82
N ASP A 10 -29.67 1.75 76.87
CA ASP A 10 -28.66 2.27 75.95
C ASP A 10 -29.13 2.17 74.49
N VAL A 11 -29.13 3.30 73.80
CA VAL A 11 -29.40 3.37 72.36
C VAL A 11 -28.17 2.81 71.64
N PRO A 12 -28.30 1.75 70.80
CA PRO A 12 -27.17 1.25 70.04
C PRO A 12 -26.73 2.27 68.99
N ALA A 13 -25.43 2.59 68.99
CA ALA A 13 -24.80 3.46 68.01
C ALA A 13 -24.89 2.86 66.60
N THR A 14 -25.36 3.67 65.65
CA THR A 14 -25.44 3.32 64.22
C THR A 14 -24.03 3.14 63.63
N PRO A 15 -23.72 2.06 62.89
CA PRO A 15 -22.42 1.90 62.26
C PRO A 15 -22.24 2.92 61.10
N PRO A 16 -21.01 3.36 60.83
CA PRO A 16 -20.73 4.31 59.75
C PRO A 16 -21.00 3.67 58.38
N ALA A 17 -21.57 4.46 57.47
CA ALA A 17 -21.84 4.06 56.10
C ALA A 17 -20.53 3.81 55.32
N VAL A 18 -20.44 2.66 54.66
CA VAL A 18 -19.31 2.29 53.78
C VAL A 18 -19.37 3.12 52.49
N PRO A 19 -18.27 3.75 52.05
CA PRO A 19 -18.27 4.49 50.78
C PRO A 19 -18.41 3.54 49.57
N PRO A 20 -19.11 3.96 48.50
CA PRO A 20 -19.28 3.13 47.31
C PRO A 20 -17.94 2.89 46.58
N PRO A 21 -17.77 1.75 45.90
CA PRO A 21 -16.53 1.43 45.21
C PRO A 21 -16.23 2.45 44.09
N PRO A 22 -14.94 2.76 43.83
CA PRO A 22 -14.55 3.71 42.80
C PRO A 22 -14.99 3.19 41.43
N ARG A 23 -15.87 3.96 40.76
CA ARG A 23 -16.36 3.64 39.41
C ARG A 23 -15.21 3.67 38.40
N SER A 24 -15.17 2.62 37.58
CA SER A 24 -14.10 2.19 36.68
C SER A 24 -13.84 3.12 35.50
N ARG A 25 -13.31 4.32 35.76
CA ARG A 25 -12.92 5.28 34.71
C ARG A 25 -11.96 4.67 33.68
N THR A 26 -11.08 3.78 34.12
CA THR A 26 -10.15 3.01 33.28
C THR A 26 -10.88 2.05 32.34
N ALA A 27 -11.93 1.36 32.80
CA ALA A 27 -12.72 0.49 31.93
C ALA A 27 -13.45 1.28 30.84
N THR A 28 -13.96 2.48 31.18
CA THR A 28 -14.60 3.36 30.19
C THR A 28 -13.61 3.82 29.12
N VAL A 29 -12.39 4.21 29.51
CA VAL A 29 -11.34 4.62 28.55
C VAL A 29 -10.95 3.47 27.62
N VAL A 30 -10.73 2.27 28.16
CA VAL A 30 -10.36 1.09 27.35
C VAL A 30 -11.47 0.73 26.37
N VAL A 31 -12.74 0.75 26.80
CA VAL A 31 -13.88 0.48 25.92
C VAL A 31 -13.98 1.52 24.79
N SER A 32 -13.80 2.81 25.10
CA SER A 32 -13.80 3.86 24.08
C SER A 32 -12.66 3.70 23.07
N LEU A 33 -11.48 3.25 23.53
CA LEU A 33 -10.31 3.05 22.69
C LEU A 33 -10.46 1.85 21.76
N VAL A 34 -11.01 0.73 22.27
CA VAL A 34 -11.36 -0.44 21.46
C VAL A 34 -12.46 -0.11 20.47
N ALA A 35 -13.51 0.60 20.88
CA ALA A 35 -14.58 1.03 19.99
C ALA A 35 -14.05 1.96 18.88
N GLY A 36 -13.18 2.92 19.23
CA GLY A 36 -12.53 3.79 18.25
C GLY A 36 -11.64 3.02 17.27
N LEU A 37 -10.89 2.02 17.74
CA LEU A 37 -10.04 1.17 16.91
C LEU A 37 -10.86 0.31 15.95
N VAL A 38 -11.95 -0.29 16.42
CA VAL A 38 -12.85 -1.13 15.60
C VAL A 38 -13.56 -0.28 14.54
N LEU A 39 -14.08 0.89 14.92
CA LEU A 39 -14.74 1.80 13.99
C LEU A 39 -13.75 2.40 12.98
N GLY A 40 -12.53 2.71 13.40
CA GLY A 40 -11.43 3.15 12.53
C GLY A 40 -11.02 2.07 11.53
N ALA A 41 -10.82 0.83 11.99
CA ALA A 41 -10.45 -0.29 11.11
C ALA A 41 -11.56 -0.64 10.11
N ALA A 42 -12.83 -0.60 10.53
CA ALA A 42 -13.97 -0.81 9.64
C ALA A 42 -14.10 0.31 8.58
N GLY A 43 -13.84 1.56 8.95
CA GLY A 43 -13.85 2.70 8.01
C GLY A 43 -12.76 2.59 6.94
N VAL A 44 -11.53 2.20 7.32
CA VAL A 44 -10.44 2.01 6.37
C VAL A 44 -10.71 0.81 5.46
N GLY A 45 -11.26 -0.29 5.97
CA GLY A 45 -11.62 -1.46 5.17
C GLY A 45 -12.77 -1.22 4.17
N ALA A 46 -13.81 -0.48 4.57
CA ALA A 46 -14.92 -0.13 3.69
C ALA A 46 -14.51 0.86 2.58
N GLY A 47 -13.53 1.75 2.85
CA GLY A 47 -12.96 2.64 1.85
C GLY A 47 -12.27 1.90 0.69
N TRP A 48 -11.61 0.77 0.98
CA TRP A 48 -11.03 -0.11 -0.05
C TRP A 48 -12.09 -0.94 -0.79
N ALA A 49 -13.16 -1.37 -0.10
CA ALA A 49 -14.22 -2.15 -0.73
C ALA A 49 -15.09 -1.34 -1.71
N LEU A 50 -15.26 -0.04 -1.48
CA LEU A 50 -16.07 0.84 -2.33
C LEU A 50 -15.27 1.54 -3.44
N SER A 51 -13.94 1.60 -3.35
CA SER A 51 -13.08 2.03 -4.48
C SER A 51 -12.81 0.91 -5.50
N GLY A 52 -13.36 -0.29 -5.30
CA GLY A 52 -13.28 -1.42 -6.25
C GLY A 52 -14.37 -1.41 -7.32
N GLY A 53 -15.21 -0.37 -7.37
CA GLY A 53 -16.17 -0.15 -8.45
C GLY A 53 -15.54 0.67 -9.56
N ASP A 54 -15.46 0.09 -10.75
CA ASP A 54 -15.03 0.68 -12.03
C ASP A 54 -13.50 0.73 -12.27
N GLY A 55 -12.91 -0.46 -12.48
CA GLY A 55 -11.72 -0.64 -13.32
C GLY A 55 -10.66 -1.59 -12.75
N ASP A 56 -10.64 -2.84 -13.21
CA ASP A 56 -9.44 -3.70 -13.32
C ASP A 56 -8.44 -3.75 -12.13
N SER A 57 -8.89 -3.83 -10.88
CA SER A 57 -7.97 -4.01 -9.75
C SER A 57 -8.56 -4.83 -8.60
N ALA A 58 -8.75 -6.13 -8.84
CA ALA A 58 -8.93 -7.13 -7.78
C ALA A 58 -8.11 -8.41 -8.03
N GLY A 59 -7.08 -8.33 -8.89
CA GLY A 59 -6.03 -9.35 -8.99
C GLY A 59 -4.74 -8.74 -8.45
N GLY A 60 -3.96 -9.50 -7.68
CA GLY A 60 -2.58 -9.12 -7.38
C GLY A 60 -1.76 -8.89 -8.67
N PRO A 61 -0.49 -8.49 -8.57
CA PRO A 61 0.36 -8.30 -9.76
C PRO A 61 0.24 -9.51 -10.69
N THR A 62 -0.21 -9.25 -11.93
CA THR A 62 -0.37 -10.28 -12.96
C THR A 62 0.71 -10.10 -14.02
N PRO A 63 1.12 -11.17 -14.71
CA PRO A 63 2.08 -11.06 -15.81
C PRO A 63 1.64 -10.06 -16.89
N ALA A 64 0.34 -10.06 -17.22
CA ALA A 64 -0.25 -9.10 -18.15
C ALA A 64 -0.24 -7.66 -17.62
N GLY A 65 -0.49 -7.46 -16.32
CA GLY A 65 -0.38 -6.16 -15.68
C GLY A 65 1.03 -5.60 -15.72
N ASP A 66 2.03 -6.44 -15.44
CA ASP A 66 3.44 -6.07 -15.53
C ASP A 66 3.84 -5.77 -16.98
N ALA A 67 3.38 -6.56 -17.96
CA ALA A 67 3.65 -6.27 -19.38
C ALA A 67 3.09 -4.90 -19.80
N ARG A 68 1.86 -4.57 -19.39
CA ARG A 68 1.26 -3.25 -19.63
C ARG A 68 2.04 -2.14 -18.92
N ALA A 69 2.46 -2.34 -17.68
CA ALA A 69 3.25 -1.37 -16.94
C ALA A 69 4.61 -1.11 -17.61
N ALA A 70 5.25 -2.15 -18.15
CA ALA A 70 6.47 -2.02 -18.95
C ALA A 70 6.22 -1.18 -20.21
N CYS A 71 5.14 -1.45 -20.93
CA CYS A 71 4.79 -0.69 -22.14
C CYS A 71 4.46 0.78 -21.85
N GLN A 72 3.73 1.07 -20.77
CA GLN A 72 3.48 2.44 -20.32
C GLN A 72 4.78 3.17 -19.93
N ALA A 73 5.73 2.45 -19.33
CA ALA A 73 7.04 3.02 -19.02
C ALA A 73 7.85 3.33 -20.29
N LEU A 74 7.79 2.47 -21.31
CA LEU A 74 8.45 2.69 -22.62
C LEU A 74 7.79 3.81 -23.44
N ASP A 75 6.48 3.97 -23.37
CA ASP A 75 5.74 5.05 -24.03
C ASP A 75 6.11 6.42 -23.46
N GLY A 76 6.22 6.51 -22.14
CA GLY A 76 6.69 7.72 -21.44
C GLY A 76 8.21 7.90 -21.41
N PHE A 77 8.98 7.07 -22.10
CA PHE A 77 10.45 7.14 -22.10
C PHE A 77 10.97 7.88 -23.34
N ASP A 78 11.63 9.01 -23.09
CA ASP A 78 12.36 9.82 -24.08
C ASP A 78 13.87 9.67 -23.89
N GLU A 79 14.54 9.03 -24.84
CA GLU A 79 15.98 8.80 -24.85
C GLU A 79 16.79 10.10 -24.75
N SER A 80 16.30 11.19 -25.34
CA SER A 80 17.00 12.48 -25.36
C SER A 80 17.08 13.13 -23.96
N LYS A 81 16.18 12.71 -23.06
CA LYS A 81 16.11 13.20 -21.69
C LYS A 81 16.91 12.35 -20.72
N TYR A 82 17.35 11.15 -21.09
CA TYR A 82 18.01 10.20 -20.18
C TYR A 82 19.22 10.80 -19.45
N ALA A 83 20.04 11.60 -20.15
CA ALA A 83 21.23 12.26 -19.57
C ALA A 83 20.97 13.69 -19.06
N ALA A 84 19.72 14.17 -19.12
CA ALA A 84 19.37 15.49 -18.62
C ALA A 84 19.58 15.57 -17.10
N LYS A 85 19.90 16.76 -16.60
CA LYS A 85 20.00 16.99 -15.16
C LYS A 85 18.64 17.35 -14.59
N GLY A 86 18.38 16.93 -13.35
CA GLY A 86 17.16 17.25 -12.62
C GLY A 86 15.96 16.37 -13.01
N PRO A 87 14.74 16.83 -12.74
CA PRO A 87 13.55 15.98 -12.77
C PRO A 87 13.31 15.27 -14.12
N GLU A 88 13.58 15.92 -15.26
CA GLU A 88 13.36 15.32 -16.57
C GLU A 88 14.25 14.07 -16.80
N GLY A 89 15.52 14.16 -16.41
CA GLY A 89 16.45 13.03 -16.54
C GLY A 89 16.17 11.93 -15.52
N GLU A 90 15.80 12.29 -14.29
CA GLU A 90 15.37 11.33 -13.28
C GLU A 90 14.12 10.57 -13.75
N ILE A 91 13.15 11.26 -14.35
CA ILE A 91 11.96 10.63 -14.92
C ILE A 91 12.36 9.67 -16.05
N ALA A 92 13.14 10.13 -17.02
CA ALA A 92 13.56 9.30 -18.16
C ALA A 92 14.34 8.05 -17.72
N LEU A 93 15.29 8.21 -16.79
CA LEU A 93 16.06 7.11 -16.21
C LEU A 93 15.15 6.10 -15.51
N ASN A 94 14.25 6.58 -14.64
CA ASN A 94 13.35 5.68 -13.89
C ASN A 94 12.35 4.98 -14.80
N ARG A 95 11.86 5.64 -15.85
CA ARG A 95 10.99 5.02 -16.86
C ARG A 95 11.72 3.89 -17.58
N TYR A 96 12.96 4.12 -18.00
CA TYR A 96 13.75 3.09 -18.66
C TYR A 96 14.06 1.90 -17.74
N ALA A 97 14.40 2.15 -16.48
CA ALA A 97 14.62 1.11 -15.48
C ALA A 97 13.34 0.32 -15.18
N ALA A 98 12.21 1.01 -14.99
CA ALA A 98 10.91 0.41 -14.72
C ALA A 98 10.46 -0.52 -15.86
N ALA A 99 10.66 -0.13 -17.12
CA ALA A 99 10.38 -0.98 -18.28
C ALA A 99 11.13 -2.32 -18.18
N GLY A 100 12.39 -2.31 -17.75
CA GLY A 100 13.18 -3.52 -17.55
C GLY A 100 12.64 -4.40 -16.42
N ALA A 101 12.34 -3.81 -15.27
CA ALA A 101 11.82 -4.55 -14.11
C ALA A 101 10.47 -5.20 -14.40
N PHE A 102 9.52 -4.43 -14.97
CA PHE A 102 8.18 -4.93 -15.27
C PHE A 102 8.18 -5.97 -16.38
N SER A 103 8.92 -5.76 -17.47
CA SER A 103 8.99 -6.77 -18.54
C SER A 103 9.62 -8.08 -18.07
N ALA A 104 10.63 -8.02 -17.21
CA ALA A 104 11.22 -9.20 -16.58
C ALA A 104 10.22 -9.91 -15.65
N SER A 105 9.46 -9.17 -14.84
CA SER A 105 8.40 -9.72 -13.98
C SER A 105 7.30 -10.41 -14.80
N ALA A 106 6.86 -9.76 -15.87
CA ALA A 106 5.89 -10.33 -16.81
C ALA A 106 6.38 -11.65 -17.41
N ALA A 107 7.60 -11.70 -17.93
CA ALA A 107 8.18 -12.91 -18.51
C ALA A 107 8.40 -14.02 -17.48
N ALA A 108 8.70 -13.67 -16.23
CA ALA A 108 8.84 -14.65 -15.14
C ALA A 108 7.50 -15.31 -14.78
N GLY A 109 6.41 -14.56 -14.88
CA GLY A 109 5.07 -15.07 -14.60
C GLY A 109 4.35 -15.70 -15.79
N ASP A 110 4.71 -15.32 -17.02
CA ASP A 110 4.20 -15.90 -18.27
C ASP A 110 5.24 -15.78 -19.40
N ALA A 111 5.70 -16.92 -19.91
CA ALA A 111 6.73 -17.01 -20.93
C ALA A 111 6.34 -16.35 -22.27
N SER A 112 5.05 -16.12 -22.53
CA SER A 112 4.62 -15.39 -23.73
C SER A 112 5.11 -13.94 -23.78
N TYR A 113 5.47 -13.35 -22.62
CA TYR A 113 6.07 -12.01 -22.53
C TYR A 113 7.60 -12.00 -22.63
N GLU A 114 8.25 -13.15 -22.79
CA GLU A 114 9.71 -13.24 -22.94
C GLU A 114 10.26 -12.36 -24.09
N PRO A 115 9.62 -12.26 -25.27
CA PRO A 115 10.09 -11.39 -26.34
C PRO A 115 10.22 -9.92 -25.91
N LEU A 116 9.26 -9.40 -25.13
CA LEU A 116 9.30 -8.04 -24.60
C LEU A 116 10.49 -7.87 -23.64
N ALA A 117 10.62 -8.78 -22.67
CA ALA A 117 11.72 -8.75 -21.70
C ALA A 117 13.09 -8.82 -22.38
N GLN A 118 13.24 -9.66 -23.41
CA GLN A 118 14.49 -9.76 -24.14
C GLN A 118 14.82 -8.49 -24.92
N ALA A 119 13.84 -7.86 -25.58
CA ALA A 119 14.06 -6.62 -26.32
C ALA A 119 14.52 -5.49 -25.39
N VAL A 120 13.82 -5.28 -24.28
CA VAL A 120 14.19 -4.28 -23.27
C VAL A 120 15.57 -4.57 -22.68
N ARG A 121 15.84 -5.83 -22.31
CA ARG A 121 17.15 -6.24 -21.76
C ARG A 121 18.29 -6.00 -22.74
N ARG A 122 18.14 -6.35 -24.02
CA ARG A 122 19.18 -6.10 -25.04
C ARG A 122 19.52 -4.62 -25.16
N SER A 123 18.50 -3.76 -25.16
CA SER A 123 18.67 -2.32 -25.14
C SER A 123 19.46 -1.87 -23.90
N GLN A 124 19.05 -2.32 -22.71
CA GLN A 124 19.70 -1.93 -21.45
C GLN A 124 21.14 -2.42 -21.36
N ASP A 125 21.39 -3.69 -21.70
CA ASP A 125 22.73 -4.28 -21.71
C ASP A 125 23.66 -3.56 -22.68
N ARG A 126 23.14 -3.12 -23.83
CA ARG A 126 23.93 -2.36 -24.81
C ARG A 126 24.18 -0.94 -24.33
N HIS A 127 23.14 -0.23 -23.88
CA HIS A 127 23.27 1.10 -23.29
C HIS A 127 24.29 1.09 -22.14
N ASN A 128 24.28 0.10 -21.26
CA ASN A 128 25.23 -0.02 -20.16
C ASN A 128 26.68 -0.27 -20.60
N ARG A 129 26.90 -0.70 -21.84
CA ARG A 129 28.24 -0.90 -22.43
C ARG A 129 28.74 0.33 -23.16
N VAL A 130 27.86 1.07 -23.84
CA VAL A 130 28.23 2.20 -24.72
C VAL A 130 27.90 3.56 -24.12
N PHE A 131 27.09 3.61 -23.06
CA PHE A 131 26.59 4.80 -22.37
C PHE A 131 25.93 5.83 -23.29
N ASP A 132 25.27 5.34 -24.34
CA ASP A 132 24.58 6.16 -25.34
C ASP A 132 23.38 5.40 -25.92
N PHE A 133 22.40 6.13 -26.44
CA PHE A 133 21.29 5.59 -27.25
C PHE A 133 21.67 5.60 -28.73
N ASP A 134 22.70 4.81 -29.04
CA ASP A 134 23.18 4.61 -30.41
C ASP A 134 22.12 3.93 -31.30
N ALA A 135 22.40 3.80 -32.59
CA ALA A 135 21.46 3.19 -33.54
C ALA A 135 21.04 1.76 -33.16
N LYS A 136 21.89 1.01 -32.45
CA LYS A 136 21.61 -0.35 -32.03
C LYS A 136 20.79 -0.41 -30.74
N VAL A 137 21.04 0.48 -29.78
CA VAL A 137 20.18 0.63 -28.60
C VAL A 137 18.78 1.05 -29.03
N LYS A 138 18.68 2.05 -29.91
CA LYS A 138 17.39 2.50 -30.48
C LYS A 138 16.68 1.39 -31.24
N GLN A 139 17.40 0.60 -32.02
CA GLN A 139 16.83 -0.58 -32.69
C GLN A 139 16.19 -1.56 -31.69
N ASP A 140 16.86 -1.86 -30.57
CA ASP A 140 16.32 -2.75 -29.54
C ASP A 140 15.12 -2.12 -28.79
N LEU A 141 15.13 -0.81 -28.55
CA LEU A 141 13.98 -0.06 -27.99
C LEU A 141 12.77 -0.07 -28.93
N ASP A 142 12.98 0.16 -30.22
CA ASP A 142 11.91 0.21 -31.22
C ASP A 142 11.27 -1.17 -31.39
N GLU A 143 12.04 -2.26 -31.26
CA GLU A 143 11.49 -3.61 -31.16
C GLU A 143 10.60 -3.75 -29.93
N ALA A 144 11.07 -3.33 -28.75
CA ALA A 144 10.27 -3.39 -27.52
C ALA A 144 8.96 -2.60 -27.65
N ARG A 145 9.02 -1.38 -28.20
CA ARG A 145 7.84 -0.54 -28.49
C ARG A 145 6.91 -1.19 -29.51
N ARG A 146 7.43 -1.86 -30.55
CA ARG A 146 6.60 -2.62 -31.51
C ARG A 146 5.87 -3.77 -30.85
N ILE A 147 6.55 -4.55 -30.00
CA ILE A 147 5.92 -5.64 -29.26
C ILE A 147 4.77 -5.08 -28.42
N CYS A 148 4.99 -3.97 -27.72
CA CYS A 148 3.93 -3.28 -26.96
C CYS A 148 2.71 -2.88 -27.79
N GLY A 149 2.88 -2.53 -29.07
CA GLY A 149 1.77 -2.25 -29.99
C GLY A 149 0.95 -3.47 -30.40
N THR A 150 1.38 -4.67 -30.03
CA THR A 150 0.73 -5.96 -30.35
C THR A 150 0.20 -6.71 -29.12
N LEU A 151 0.41 -6.17 -27.92
CA LEU A 151 -0.03 -6.74 -26.64
C LEU A 151 -1.47 -6.38 -26.27
#